data_AF-A0A9X3TQA3-F1
#
_entry.id   AF-A0A9X3TQA3-F1
#
_cell.length_a   1.000
_cell.length_b   1.000
_cell.length_c   1.000
_cell.angle_alpha   90.00
_cell.angle_beta   90.00
_cell.angle_gamma   90.00
#
_symmetry.space_group_name_H-M   'P 1'
#
loop_
_entity.id
_entity.type
_entity.pdbx_description
1 polymer ?
#
loop_
_entity_poly.entity_id
_entity_poly.type
_entity_poly.pdbx_seq_one_letter_code
_entity_poly.pdbx_strand_id
1 'polypeptide(L)'
;MDTGDTTRKPRLLDFRKTIHSQFGEDGIIEKIFEIIGTTSKVCVEFGAWDGFFLSNTAALWTKDWKGVLIEAEQNKFLRCWTM
;
A
#
# COMPACT_ATOMS: atom_id res chain seq x y z
N MET A 1 12.72 -37.81 21.47
CA MET A 1 12.01 -36.56 21.77
C MET A 1 12.36 -35.62 20.65
N ASP A 2 11.43 -35.43 19.71
CA ASP A 2 11.61 -34.52 18.59
C ASP A 2 11.47 -33.10 19.14
N THR A 3 12.59 -32.37 19.26
CA THR A 3 12.59 -30.94 19.59
C THR A 3 12.25 -30.18 18.32
N GLY A 4 10.99 -30.29 17.89
CA GLY A 4 10.49 -29.61 16.71
C GLY A 4 10.75 -28.11 16.84
N ASP A 5 11.46 -27.55 15.86
CA ASP A 5 11.65 -26.12 15.72
C ASP A 5 10.28 -25.42 15.72
N THR A 6 10.02 -24.68 16.80
CA THR A 6 8.74 -23.99 17.06
C THR A 6 8.70 -22.60 16.44
N THR A 7 9.72 -22.18 15.69
CA THR A 7 9.73 -20.83 15.12
C THR A 7 8.83 -20.73 13.89
N ARG A 8 7.64 -20.14 14.08
CA ARG A 8 6.74 -19.80 12.99
C ARG A 8 7.44 -18.85 12.02
N LYS A 9 7.49 -19.21 10.73
CA LYS A 9 7.93 -18.31 9.66
C LYS A 9 7.13 -17.00 9.68
N PRO A 10 7.78 -15.83 9.55
CA PRO A 10 7.07 -14.55 9.44
C PRO A 10 6.06 -14.59 8.28
N ARG A 11 4.86 -14.09 8.53
CA ARG A 11 3.80 -13.87 7.53
C ARG A 11 3.82 -12.39 7.16
N LEU A 12 3.36 -12.07 5.95
CA LEU A 12 3.23 -10.67 5.53
C LEU A 12 2.40 -9.81 6.51
N LEU A 13 1.37 -10.40 7.12
CA LEU A 13 0.53 -9.73 8.13
C LEU A 13 1.30 -9.26 9.38
N ASP A 14 2.48 -9.81 9.64
CA ASP A 14 3.33 -9.41 10.76
C ASP A 14 4.05 -8.08 10.49
N PHE A 15 4.04 -7.59 9.24
CA PHE A 15 4.68 -6.34 8.80
C PHE A 15 3.69 -5.19 8.57
N ARG A 16 2.44 -5.35 8.99
CA ARG A 16 1.39 -4.34 8.78
C ARG A 16 1.76 -2.99 9.39
N LYS A 17 1.50 -1.93 8.63
CA LYS A 17 1.58 -0.52 9.06
C LYS A 17 0.43 0.25 8.42
N THR A 18 -0.16 1.16 9.17
CA THR A 18 -1.34 1.95 8.76
C THR A 18 -0.95 3.42 8.75
N ILE A 19 -0.43 3.89 7.63
CA ILE A 19 -0.07 5.30 7.39
C ILE A 19 -1.22 5.98 6.63
N HIS A 20 -1.62 5.37 5.51
CA HIS A 20 -2.73 5.81 4.67
C HIS A 20 -3.79 4.72 4.51
N SER A 21 -3.37 3.47 4.53
CA SER A 21 -4.24 2.33 4.25
C SER A 21 -5.20 2.01 5.41
N GLN A 22 -6.20 1.16 5.18
CA GLN A 22 -7.22 0.86 6.20
C GLN A 22 -6.80 -0.26 7.17
N PHE A 23 -6.16 -1.32 6.68
CA PHE A 23 -5.92 -2.55 7.46
C PHE A 23 -4.44 -2.97 7.52
N GLY A 24 -3.53 -2.04 7.24
CA GLY A 24 -2.09 -2.22 7.42
C GLY A 24 -1.31 -2.54 6.14
N GLU A 25 -1.95 -2.41 4.99
CA GLU A 25 -1.39 -2.63 3.66
C GLU A 25 -0.11 -1.84 3.40
N ASP A 26 0.06 -0.62 3.93
CA ASP A 26 1.29 0.17 3.69
C ASP A 26 2.55 -0.65 4.02
N GLY A 27 2.57 -1.29 5.19
CA GLY A 27 3.71 -2.10 5.62
C GLY A 27 3.79 -3.46 4.94
N ILE A 28 2.65 -4.05 4.56
CA ILE A 28 2.62 -5.30 3.78
C ILE A 28 3.23 -5.06 2.40
N ILE A 29 2.81 -4.00 1.71
CA ILE A 29 3.27 -3.65 0.37
C ILE A 29 4.75 -3.27 0.39
N GLU A 30 5.18 -2.48 1.38
CA GLU A 30 6.61 -2.20 1.63
C GLU A 30 7.40 -3.52 1.75
N LYS A 31 6.92 -4.47 2.55
CA LYS A 31 7.59 -5.77 2.73
C LYS A 31 7.61 -6.60 1.45
N ILE A 32 6.54 -6.59 0.66
CA ILE A 32 6.48 -7.30 -0.62
C ILE A 32 7.59 -6.81 -1.54
N PHE A 33 7.73 -5.49 -1.73
CA PHE A 33 8.77 -4.93 -2.60
C PHE A 33 10.18 -5.04 -2.02
N GLU A 34 10.35 -5.11 -0.70
CA GLU A 34 11.63 -5.47 -0.08
C GLU A 34 12.06 -6.90 -0.48
N ILE A 35 11.10 -7.84 -0.56
CA ILE A 35 11.38 -9.26 -0.88
C ILE A 35 11.60 -9.46 -2.38
N ILE A 36 10.73 -8.91 -3.23
CA ILE A 36 10.74 -9.20 -4.67
C ILE A 36 11.50 -8.15 -5.50
N GLY A 37 11.86 -7.01 -4.91
CA GLY A 37 12.39 -5.85 -5.62
C GLY A 37 11.34 -5.15 -6.49
N THR A 38 11.78 -4.20 -7.32
CA THR A 38 10.90 -3.47 -8.26
C THR A 38 11.47 -3.55 -9.67
N THR A 39 10.65 -3.91 -10.66
CA THR A 39 10.98 -3.80 -12.10
C THR A 39 10.40 -2.54 -12.73
N SER A 40 9.33 -2.01 -12.15
CA SER A 40 8.69 -0.73 -12.50
C SER A 40 8.12 -0.09 -11.24
N LYS A 41 7.87 1.23 -11.30
CA LYS A 41 7.27 2.01 -10.20
C LYS A 41 6.01 2.70 -10.70
N VAL A 42 4.98 1.90 -10.98
CA VAL A 42 3.65 2.37 -11.40
C VAL A 42 2.61 1.71 -10.52
N CYS A 43 1.70 2.50 -9.97
CA CYS A 43 0.58 2.00 -9.18
C CYS A 43 -0.74 2.59 -9.67
N VAL A 44 -1.83 1.87 -9.40
CA VAL A 44 -3.20 2.27 -9.78
C VAL A 44 -4.10 2.09 -8.57
N GLU A 45 -4.89 3.11 -8.26
CA GLU A 45 -5.90 3.07 -7.19
C GLU A 45 -7.30 3.26 -7.77
N PHE A 46 -8.22 2.35 -7.44
CA PHE A 46 -9.63 2.47 -7.76
C PHE A 46 -10.41 2.84 -6.50
N GLY A 47 -11.26 3.86 -6.60
CA GLY A 47 -11.88 4.46 -5.42
C GLY A 47 -10.88 5.29 -4.62
N ALA A 48 -10.10 6.12 -5.32
CA ALA A 48 -8.97 6.83 -4.75
C ALA A 48 -9.33 7.88 -3.69
N TRP A 49 -10.61 8.22 -3.54
CA TRP A 49 -11.05 9.27 -2.62
C TRP A 49 -10.37 10.61 -2.92
N ASP A 50 -9.50 11.09 -2.02
CA ASP A 50 -8.67 12.30 -2.17
C ASP A 50 -7.21 11.97 -2.49
N GLY A 51 -6.92 10.71 -2.83
CA GLY A 51 -5.60 10.17 -3.08
C GLY A 51 -4.88 9.64 -1.84
N PHE A 52 -5.37 9.93 -0.63
CA PHE A 52 -4.71 9.58 0.63
C PHE A 52 -5.58 8.82 1.61
N PHE A 53 -6.85 9.17 1.72
CA PHE A 53 -7.78 8.59 2.66
C PHE A 53 -8.04 7.12 2.32
N LEU A 54 -7.64 6.23 3.24
CA LEU A 54 -7.78 4.78 3.09
C LEU A 54 -7.10 4.23 1.83
N SER A 55 -6.05 4.90 1.34
CA SER A 55 -5.36 4.53 0.11
C SER A 55 -4.28 3.51 0.36
N ASN A 56 -4.27 2.45 -0.44
CA ASN A 56 -3.21 1.43 -0.41
C ASN A 56 -1.97 1.84 -1.20
N THR A 57 -2.08 2.85 -2.06
CA THR A 57 -1.00 3.30 -2.95
C THR A 57 -0.42 4.66 -2.60
N ALA A 58 -1.03 5.41 -1.66
CA ALA A 58 -0.54 6.71 -1.21
C ALA A 58 0.93 6.71 -0.81
N ALA A 59 1.37 5.74 0.00
CA ALA A 59 2.77 5.62 0.39
C ALA A 59 3.73 5.36 -0.80
N LEU A 60 3.23 4.84 -1.92
CA LEU A 60 4.00 4.59 -3.14
C LEU A 60 4.05 5.81 -4.05
N TRP A 61 2.88 6.35 -4.45
CA TRP A 61 2.82 7.43 -5.45
C TRP A 61 3.35 8.76 -4.92
N THR A 62 3.41 8.91 -3.59
CA THR A 62 4.12 10.03 -2.95
C THR A 62 5.64 9.84 -2.90
N LYS A 63 6.16 8.66 -3.29
CA LYS A 63 7.59 8.28 -3.22
C LYS A 63 8.08 7.64 -4.52
N ASP A 64 8.28 8.44 -5.56
CA ASP A 64 8.93 8.02 -6.82
C ASP A 64 8.15 6.98 -7.66
N TRP A 65 6.89 6.68 -7.31
CA TRP A 65 5.98 5.92 -8.18
C TRP A 65 5.09 6.85 -8.97
N LYS A 66 4.79 6.46 -10.21
CA LYS A 66 3.74 7.09 -11.01
C LYS A 66 2.40 6.49 -10.61
N GLY A 67 1.52 7.31 -10.04
CA GLY A 67 0.17 6.90 -9.64
C GLY A 67 -0.89 7.22 -10.70
N VAL A 68 -1.78 6.27 -10.98
CA VAL A 68 -3.06 6.51 -11.67
C VAL A 68 -4.17 6.39 -10.64
N LEU A 69 -4.80 7.51 -10.30
CA LEU A 69 -5.84 7.58 -9.27
C LEU A 69 -7.21 7.72 -9.95
N ILE A 70 -8.13 6.80 -9.66
CA ILE A 70 -9.45 6.74 -10.27
C ILE A 70 -10.50 6.89 -9.17
N GLU A 71 -11.33 7.93 -9.26
CA GLU A 71 -12.43 8.19 -8.35
C GLU A 71 -13.66 8.63 -9.14
N ALA A 72 -14.83 8.07 -8.82
CA ALA A 72 -16.07 8.28 -9.55
C ALA A 72 -16.90 9.42 -8.97
N GLU A 73 -16.81 9.66 -7.67
CA GLU A 73 -17.53 10.76 -7.03
C GLU A 73 -16.78 12.08 -7.29
N GLN A 74 -17.47 13.03 -7.92
CA GLN A 74 -16.87 14.25 -8.44
C GLN A 74 -16.18 15.07 -7.34
N ASN A 75 -16.77 15.21 -6.15
CA ASN A 75 -16.18 16.03 -5.10
C ASN A 75 -14.90 15.41 -4.52
N LYS A 76 -14.85 14.08 -4.40
CA LYS A 76 -13.64 13.35 -4.02
C LYS A 76 -12.59 13.41 -5.13
N PHE A 77 -12.97 13.15 -6.38
CA PHE A 77 -12.08 13.25 -7.53
C PHE A 77 -11.36 14.60 -7.59
N LEU A 78 -12.08 15.71 -7.37
CA LEU A 78 -11.48 17.06 -7.35
C LEU A 78 -10.46 17.26 -6.21
N ARG A 79 -10.58 16.49 -5.11
CA ARG A 79 -9.62 16.52 -4.00
C ARG A 79 -8.33 15.77 -4.29
N CYS A 80 -8.31 14.82 -5.21
CA CYS A 80 -7.07 14.16 -5.65
C CYS A 80 -6.05 15.14 -6.27
N TRP A 81 -6.50 16.28 -6.79
CA TRP A 81 -5.68 17.22 -7.57
C TRP A 81 -5.42 18.55 -6.87
N THR A 82 -6.03 18.80 -5.71
CA THR A 82 -5.92 20.05 -4.98
C THR A 82 -4.97 19.88 -3.79
N MET A 83 -3.67 19.94 -4.08
CA MET A 83 -2.61 20.20 -3.09
C MET A 83 -1.97 21.56 -3.36
#